data_AF-A0A0B0S931-F1
#
_entry.id   AF-A0A0B0S931-F1
#
_cell.length_a   1.000
_cell.length_b   1.000
_cell.length_c   1.000
_cell.angle_alpha   90.00
_cell.angle_beta   90.00
_cell.angle_gamma   90.00
#
_symmetry.space_group_name_H-M   'P 1'
#
loop_
_entity.id
_entity.type
_entity.pdbx_description
1 polymer ?
#
loop_
_entity_poly.entity_id
_entity_poly.type
_entity_poly.pdbx_seq_one_letter_code
_entity_poly.pdbx_strand_id
1 'polypeptide(L)' 'MRYDDYFRPFSFWIADLEQEVARHTRALPRFCGVTAQGWPYCPGVGRLAAFLRVPGGLVWWGERKGRAYWMWQPLKPGE' A
#
# COMPACT_ATOMS: atom_id res chain seq x y z
N MET A 1 -14.93 -12.63 1.44
CA MET A 1 -13.67 -12.80 2.20
C MET A 1 -14.01 -13.19 3.62
N ARG A 2 -13.31 -14.19 4.18
CA ARG A 2 -13.60 -14.74 5.52
C ARG A 2 -12.90 -13.90 6.59
N TYR A 3 -13.46 -13.88 7.80
CA TYR A 3 -12.96 -13.11 8.95
C TYR A 3 -11.50 -13.45 9.33
N ASP A 4 -11.02 -14.64 8.99
CA ASP A 4 -9.63 -15.07 9.19
C ASP A 4 -8.58 -14.29 8.37
N ASP A 5 -8.98 -13.58 7.31
CA ASP A 5 -8.03 -12.82 6.50
C ASP A 5 -7.51 -11.57 7.25
N TYR A 6 -8.23 -11.04 8.24
CA TYR A 6 -7.82 -9.84 8.99
C TYR A 6 -6.58 -10.03 9.89
N PHE A 7 -6.25 -11.29 10.23
CA PHE A 7 -5.12 -11.62 11.13
C PHE A 7 -3.88 -12.12 10.39
N ARG A 8 -3.90 -12.16 9.05
CA ARG A 8 -2.73 -12.59 8.29
C ARG A 8 -1.62 -11.55 8.39
N PRO A 9 -0.37 -11.96 8.66
CA PRO A 9 0.78 -11.06 8.69
C PRO A 9 0.85 -10.23 7.41
N PHE A 10 1.29 -8.98 7.52
CA PHE A 10 1.48 -8.07 6.38
C PHE A 10 2.21 -8.73 5.20
N SER A 11 3.18 -9.60 5.46
CA SER A 11 3.94 -10.35 4.46
C SER A 11 3.09 -11.21 3.52
N PHE A 12 1.93 -11.70 3.97
CA PHE A 12 1.01 -12.46 3.12
C PHE A 12 0.35 -11.61 2.04
N TRP A 13 0.25 -10.30 2.27
CA TRP A 13 -0.45 -9.38 1.37
C TRP A 13 0.50 -8.70 0.38
N ILE A 14 1.81 -8.70 0.63
CA ILE A 14 2.77 -7.94 -0.18
C ILE A 14 2.64 -8.23 -1.68
N ALA A 15 2.58 -9.51 -2.08
CA ALA A 15 2.51 -9.88 -3.49
C ALA A 15 1.21 -9.36 -4.17
N ASP A 16 0.07 -9.50 -3.48
CA ASP A 16 -1.21 -9.01 -3.98
C ASP A 16 -1.22 -7.47 -4.08
N LEU A 17 -0.62 -6.79 -3.11
CA LEU A 17 -0.51 -5.32 -3.09
C LEU A 17 0.43 -4.81 -4.18
N GLU A 18 1.56 -5.49 -4.42
CA GLU A 18 2.45 -5.17 -5.54
C GLU A 18 1.77 -5.37 -6.88
N GLN A 19 1.01 -6.46 -7.03
CA GLN A 19 0.23 -6.71 -8.24
C GLN A 19 -0.84 -5.63 -8.45
N GLU A 20 -1.52 -5.20 -7.38
CA GLU A 20 -2.53 -4.16 -7.48
C GLU A 20 -1.89 -2.82 -7.89
N VAL A 21 -0.79 -2.39 -7.26
CA VAL A 21 -0.06 -1.19 -7.69
C VAL A 21 0.38 -1.29 -9.15
N ALA A 22 0.90 -2.45 -9.56
CA ALA A 22 1.34 -2.70 -10.94
C ALA A 22 0.18 -2.68 -11.96
N ARG A 23 -1.09 -2.85 -11.55
CA ARG A 23 -2.24 -2.67 -12.44
C ARG A 23 -2.52 -1.20 -12.74
N HIS A 24 -2.19 -0.30 -11.81
CA HIS A 24 -2.46 1.14 -11.93
C HIS A 24 -1.30 1.93 -12.52
N THR A 25 -0.15 1.30 -12.76
CA THR A 25 1.04 1.96 -13.29
C THR A 25 1.90 1.04 -14.16
N ARG A 26 2.64 1.63 -15.10
CA ARG A 26 3.71 0.94 -15.84
C ARG A 26 5.05 0.94 -15.10
N ALA A 27 5.14 1.68 -13.99
CA ALA A 27 6.35 1.76 -13.19
C ALA A 27 6.50 0.52 -12.31
N LEU A 28 7.75 0.12 -12.04
CA LEU A 28 8.01 -1.02 -11.17
C LEU A 28 7.62 -0.68 -9.72
N PRO A 29 6.75 -1.48 -9.07
CA PRO A 29 6.34 -1.25 -7.70
C PRO A 29 7.54 -1.40 -6.76
N ARG A 30 7.58 -0.55 -5.73
CA ARG A 30 8.58 -0.62 -4.66
C ARG A 30 7.92 -0.34 -3.32
N PHE A 31 7.89 -1.35 -2.48
CA PHE A 31 7.43 -1.21 -1.11
C PHE A 31 8.38 -0.32 -0.30
N CYS A 32 7.82 0.62 0.47
CA CYS A 32 8.57 1.59 1.26
C CYS A 32 8.29 1.52 2.77
N GLY A 33 7.38 0.65 3.19
CA GLY A 33 7.05 0.46 4.61
C GLY A 33 5.58 0.68 4.93
N VAL A 34 5.32 0.64 6.22
CA VAL A 34 3.98 0.84 6.80
C VAL A 34 3.85 2.29 7.22
N THR A 35 2.70 2.91 6.95
CA THR A 35 2.39 4.27 7.40
C THR A 35 1.22 4.33 8.37
N ALA A 36 1.19 5.37 9.20
CA ALA A 36 0.10 5.69 10.09
C ALA A 36 -1.06 6.38 9.35
N GLN A 37 -2.25 6.37 9.96
CA GLN A 37 -3.44 7.02 9.42
C GLN A 37 -3.19 8.52 9.15
N GLY A 38 -3.56 8.97 7.94
CA GLY A 38 -3.52 10.38 7.56
C GLY A 38 -2.14 10.91 7.15
N TRP A 39 -1.08 10.10 7.20
CA TRP A 39 0.30 10.53 6.90
C TRP A 39 0.96 9.67 5.82
N PRO A 40 0.53 9.71 4.55
CA PRO A 40 1.14 8.91 3.50
C PRO A 40 2.44 9.55 2.98
N TYR A 41 3.44 9.74 3.85
CA TYR A 41 4.73 10.33 3.49
C TYR A 41 5.83 9.27 3.41
N CYS A 42 6.44 9.14 2.23
CA CYS A 42 7.56 8.26 1.98
C CYS A 42 8.87 9.07 1.94
N PRO A 43 9.85 8.83 2.84
CA PRO A 43 11.15 9.49 2.79
C PRO A 43 11.84 9.37 1.42
N GLY A 44 12.40 10.47 0.91
CA GLY A 44 13.04 10.52 -0.41
C GLY A 44 12.10 10.53 -1.61
N VAL A 45 10.79 10.28 -1.41
CA VAL A 45 9.76 10.32 -2.45
C VAL A 45 8.82 11.50 -2.25
N GLY A 46 8.41 11.77 -1.01
CA GLY A 46 7.44 12.80 -0.65
C GLY A 46 6.09 12.21 -0.26
N ARG A 47 5.06 13.05 -0.30
CA ARG A 47 3.67 12.64 -0.01
C ARG A 47 3.11 11.82 -1.17
N LEU A 48 2.66 10.61 -0.87
CA LEU A 48 1.91 9.74 -1.77
C LEU A 48 0.47 10.24 -1.80
N ALA A 49 -0.05 10.50 -3.01
CA ALA A 49 -1.33 11.16 -3.20
C ALA A 49 -2.44 10.21 -3.66
N ALA A 50 -2.07 9.10 -4.31
CA ALA A 50 -3.01 8.07 -4.73
C ALA A 50 -3.16 7.02 -3.63
N PHE A 51 -4.37 6.48 -3.49
CA PHE A 51 -4.61 5.34 -2.62
C PHE A 51 -5.54 4.31 -3.24
N LEU A 52 -5.37 3.07 -2.80
CA LEU A 52 -6.20 1.93 -3.15
C LEU A 52 -6.69 1.30 -1.83
N ARG A 53 -7.97 0.93 -1.78
CA ARG A 53 -8.51 0.24 -0.61
C ARG A 53 -8.33 -1.26 -0.79
N VAL A 54 -7.76 -1.91 0.22
CA VAL A 54 -7.44 -3.33 0.23
C VAL A 54 -7.98 -3.98 1.50
N PRO A 55 -8.17 -5.30 1.55
CA PRO A 55 -8.52 -5.97 2.79
C PRO A 55 -7.55 -5.61 3.91
N GLY A 56 -8.06 -5.13 5.04
CA GLY A 56 -7.25 -4.75 6.21
C GLY A 56 -6.47 -3.43 6.09
N GLY A 57 -6.60 -2.65 5.02
CA GLY A 57 -5.88 -1.38 4.93
C GLY A 57 -6.08 -0.52 3.69
N LEU A 58 -5.22 0.48 3.55
CA LEU A 58 -5.05 1.28 2.34
C LEU A 58 -3.62 1.11 1.82
N VAL A 59 -3.47 1.08 0.50
CA VAL A 59 -2.17 1.22 -0.16
C VAL A 59 -2.06 2.63 -0.69
N TRP A 60 -1.18 3.42 -0.09
CA TRP A 60 -0.80 4.72 -0.62
C TRP A 60 0.33 4.55 -1.62
N TRP A 61 0.26 5.23 -2.76
CA TRP A 61 1.29 5.11 -3.77
C TRP A 61 1.50 6.39 -4.59
N GLY A 62 2.63 6.43 -5.28
CA GLY A 62 3.02 7.53 -6.17
C GLY A 62 4.25 7.19 -7.00
N GLU A 63 4.31 7.74 -8.20
CA GLU A 63 5.42 7.50 -9.12
C GLU A 63 6.52 8.55 -8.95
N ARG A 64 7.78 8.08 -8.93
CA ARG A 64 8.94 8.96 -9.01
C ARG A 64 10.09 8.25 -9.70
N LYS A 65 10.78 8.92 -10.64
CA LYS A 65 11.96 8.36 -11.34
C LYS A 65 11.72 6.95 -11.91
N GLY A 66 10.54 6.69 -12.49
CA GLY A 66 10.19 5.41 -13.12
C GLY A 66 9.89 4.25 -12.15
N ARG A 67 9.66 4.54 -10.86
CA ARG A 67 9.21 3.55 -9.87
C ARG A 67 7.92 4.01 -9.22
N ALA A 68 7.03 3.06 -8.93
CA ALA A 68 5.83 3.28 -8.14
C ALA A 68 6.12 2.94 -6.68
N TYR A 69 6.42 3.96 -5.89
CA TYR A 69 6.65 3.81 -4.47
C TYR A 69 5.31 3.69 -3.77
N TRP A 70 5.20 2.71 -2.87
CA TRP A 70 3.96 2.49 -2.15
C TRP A 70 4.21 2.14 -0.68
N MET A 71 3.24 2.50 0.15
CA MET A 71 3.21 2.23 1.58
C MET A 71 1.85 1.66 1.96
N TRP A 72 1.85 0.76 2.94
CA TRP A 72 0.61 0.20 3.47
C TRP A 72 0.18 0.93 4.74
N GLN A 73 -1.08 1.30 4.83
CA GLN A 73 -1.70 1.82 6.03
C GLN A 73 -2.69 0.78 6.57
N PRO A 74 -2.42 0.11 7.70
CA PRO A 74 -3.39 -0.77 8.31
C PRO A 74 -4.63 0.02 8.73
N LEU A 75 -5.80 -0.49 8.40
CA LEU A 75 -7.09 0.00 8.90
C LEU A 75 -7.58 -0.97 9.97
N LYS A 76 -8.12 -0.44 11.07
CA LYS A 76 -8.75 -1.30 12.08
C LYS A 76 -10.00 -1.94 11.46
N PRO A 77 -10.35 -3.18 11.84
CA PRO A 77 -11.60 -3.79 11.42
C PRO A 77 -12.78 -2.89 11.84
N GLY A 78 -13.52 -2.36 10.86
CA GLY A 78 -14.68 -1.48 11.09
C GLY A 78 -14.53 -0.01 10.66
N GLU A 79 -13.34 0.41 10.20
CA GLU A 79 -13.10 1.70 9.51
C GLU A 79 -12.97 1.52 8.00
#